data_AF-W4RH61-F1
#
_entry.id   AF-W4RH61-F1
#
_cell.length_a   1.000
_cell.length_b   1.000
_cell.length_c   1.000
_cell.angle_alpha   90.00
_cell.angle_beta   90.00
_cell.angle_gamma   90.00
#
_symmetry.space_group_name_H-M   'P 1'
#
loop_
_entity.id
_entity.type
_entity.pdbx_description
1 polymer ?
#
loop_
_entity_poly.entity_id
_entity_poly.type
_entity_poly.pdbx_seq_one_letter_code
_entity_poly.pdbx_strand_id
1 'polypeptide(L)' 'MEDETEGDQFNPVDLPITKREKEVFILTVKGYSQKDIAERLDISVKTVENHRQKIGEKLGTHKRYEWVETARKYNVFQP' A
#
# COMPACT_ATOMS: atom_id res chain seq x y z
N MET A 1 20.89 29.99 0.08
CA MET A 1 19.63 30.30 0.76
C MET A 1 18.54 29.84 -0.18
N GLU A 2 18.19 28.57 -0.06
CA GLU A 2 17.00 27.99 -0.68
C GLU A 2 16.25 27.38 0.49
N ASP A 3 15.02 27.82 0.59
CA ASP A 3 14.11 27.77 1.72
C ASP A 3 13.42 26.40 1.74
N GLU A 4 13.56 25.70 2.87
CA GLU A 4 12.44 25.11 3.60
C GLU A 4 11.35 24.35 2.80
N THR A 5 11.48 23.01 2.71
CA THR A 5 10.46 22.08 3.20
C THR A 5 11.09 20.70 3.40
N GLU A 6 11.40 20.34 4.64
CA GLU A 6 11.60 18.96 5.08
C GLU A 6 10.23 18.24 5.05
N GLY A 7 9.80 17.86 3.86
CA GLY A 7 8.64 17.00 3.67
C GLY A 7 9.10 15.54 3.76
N ASP A 8 8.76 14.88 4.86
CA ASP A 8 8.84 13.44 5.11
C ASP A 8 8.98 12.61 3.81
N GLN A 9 10.22 12.24 3.45
CA GLN A 9 10.48 11.44 2.27
C GLN A 9 10.02 10.00 2.55
N PHE A 10 8.72 9.74 2.35
CA PHE A 10 8.18 8.41 2.09
C PHE A 10 8.87 7.86 0.83
N ASN A 11 10.11 7.40 0.97
CA ASN A 11 10.80 6.70 -0.10
C ASN A 11 9.96 5.45 -0.36
N PRO A 12 9.29 5.36 -1.53
CA PRO A 12 8.28 4.35 -1.76
C PRO A 12 9.06 3.08 -2.09
N VAL A 13 9.47 2.36 -1.06
CA VAL A 13 10.43 1.25 -1.15
C VAL A 13 10.01 0.22 -2.19
N ASP A 14 11.04 -0.32 -2.84
CA ASP A 14 11.19 -1.11 -4.06
C ASP A 14 10.34 -2.41 -4.10
N LEU A 15 9.05 -2.31 -3.79
CA LEU A 15 8.11 -3.40 -4.00
C LEU A 15 7.88 -3.52 -5.52
N PRO A 16 7.92 -4.73 -6.10
CA PRO A 16 7.69 -4.99 -7.52
C PRO A 16 6.20 -4.84 -7.91
N ILE A 17 5.52 -3.83 -7.37
CA ILE A 17 4.10 -3.54 -7.55
C ILE A 17 3.92 -2.18 -8.23
N THR A 18 2.85 -2.06 -9.01
CA THR A 18 2.51 -0.82 -9.72
C THR A 18 2.00 0.26 -8.77
N LYS A 19 1.95 1.51 -9.23
CA LYS A 19 1.44 2.65 -8.44
C LYS A 19 0.05 2.37 -7.83
N ARG A 20 -0.89 1.85 -8.63
CA ARG A 20 -2.26 1.52 -8.17
C ARG A 20 -2.27 0.42 -7.12
N GLU A 21 -1.46 -0.60 -7.31
CA GLU A 21 -1.28 -1.68 -6.34
C GLU A 21 -0.68 -1.15 -5.02
N LYS A 22 0.25 -0.20 -5.12
CA LYS A 22 0.86 0.45 -3.96
C LYS A 22 -0.15 1.24 -3.15
N GLU A 23 -1.07 1.98 -3.78
CA GLU A 23 -2.13 2.68 -3.07
C GLU A 23 -3.02 1.72 -2.27
N VAL A 24 -3.46 0.63 -2.89
CA VAL A 24 -4.26 -0.42 -2.22
C VAL A 24 -3.47 -1.04 -1.06
N PHE A 25 -2.18 -1.31 -1.26
CA PHE A 25 -1.29 -1.86 -0.23
C PHE A 25 -1.18 -0.91 0.97
N ILE A 26 -0.85 0.36 0.74
CA ILE A 26 -0.70 1.36 1.80
C ILE A 26 -2.00 1.52 2.59
N LEU A 27 -3.14 1.63 1.91
CA LEU A 27 -4.42 1.77 2.61
C LEU A 27 -4.77 0.51 3.41
N THR A 28 -4.46 -0.68 2.88
CA THR A 28 -4.67 -1.94 3.61
C THR A 28 -3.82 -2.00 4.89
N VAL A 29 -2.56 -1.58 4.81
CA VAL A 29 -1.62 -1.55 5.94
C VAL A 29 -2.02 -0.49 6.97
N LYS A 30 -2.55 0.64 6.53
CA LYS A 30 -3.14 1.68 7.39
C LYS A 30 -4.39 1.22 8.15
N GLY A 31 -4.92 0.04 7.83
CA GLY A 31 -6.09 -0.54 8.50
C GLY A 31 -7.43 -0.18 7.85
N TYR A 32 -7.44 0.43 6.66
CA TYR A 32 -8.69 0.70 5.94
C TYR A 32 -9.35 -0.61 5.48
N SER A 33 -10.69 -0.65 5.52
CA SER A 33 -11.44 -1.79 5.00
C SER A 33 -11.43 -1.78 3.47
N GLN A 34 -11.73 -2.92 2.84
CA GLN A 34 -11.80 -2.98 1.37
C GLN A 34 -12.86 -2.03 0.80
N LYS A 35 -13.91 -1.71 1.58
CA LYS A 35 -14.93 -0.73 1.21
C LYS A 35 -14.36 0.68 1.22
N ASP A 36 -13.66 1.07 2.29
CA ASP A 36 -13.00 2.38 2.38
C ASP A 36 -11.97 2.58 1.28
N ILE A 37 -11.22 1.53 0.94
CA ILE A 37 -10.22 1.55 -0.14
C ILE A 37 -10.91 1.72 -1.49
N ALA A 38 -11.99 0.98 -1.71
CA ALA A 38 -12.80 1.07 -2.92
C ALA A 38 -13.34 2.49 -3.12
N GLU A 39 -13.91 3.09 -2.07
CA GLU A 39 -14.42 4.47 -2.10
C GLU A 39 -13.30 5.49 -2.32
N ARG A 40 -12.16 5.34 -1.63
CA ARG A 40 -11.01 6.26 -1.80
C ARG A 40 -10.39 6.23 -3.19
N LEU A 41 -10.34 5.06 -3.81
CA LEU A 41 -9.71 4.86 -5.11
C LEU A 41 -10.71 4.95 -6.27
N ASP A 42 -11.99 5.22 -5.97
CA ASP A 42 -13.09 5.25 -6.93
C ASP A 42 -13.18 3.96 -7.78
N ILE A 43 -13.03 2.81 -7.12
CA ILE A 43 -13.09 1.48 -7.74
C ILE A 43 -13.99 0.54 -6.95
N SER A 44 -14.48 -0.52 -7.59
CA SER A 44 -15.26 -1.54 -6.89
C SER A 44 -14.44 -2.33 -5.86
N VAL A 45 -15.08 -2.76 -4.78
CA VAL A 45 -14.49 -3.69 -3.78
C VAL A 45 -13.90 -4.94 -4.44
N LYS A 46 -14.56 -5.45 -5.49
CA LYS A 46 -14.06 -6.57 -6.31
C LYS A 46 -12.74 -6.24 -7.03
N THR A 47 -12.59 -4.99 -7.50
CA THR A 47 -11.33 -4.51 -8.10
C THR A 47 -10.24 -4.42 -7.03
N VAL A 48 -10.56 -3.93 -5.82
CA VAL A 48 -9.62 -3.94 -4.69
C VAL A 48 -9.16 -5.36 -4.38
N GLU A 49 -10.07 -6.33 -4.35
CA GLU A 49 -9.72 -7.74 -4.14
C GLU A 49 -8.80 -8.29 -5.24
N ASN A 50 -9.09 -7.99 -6.51
CA ASN A 50 -8.22 -8.34 -7.63
C ASN A 50 -6.83 -7.72 -7.51
N HIS A 51 -6.74 -6.42 -7.16
CA HIS A 51 -5.47 -5.79 -6.89
C HIS A 51 -4.74 -6.48 -5.75
N ARG A 52 -5.44 -6.88 -4.69
CA ARG A 52 -4.85 -7.61 -3.58
C ARG A 52 -4.32 -8.98 -3.96
N GLN A 53 -5.02 -9.71 -4.83
CA GLN A 53 -4.50 -10.97 -5.37
C GLN A 53 -3.22 -10.73 -6.17
N LYS A 54 -3.21 -9.78 -7.11
CA LYS A 54 -2.03 -9.48 -7.93
C LYS A 54 -0.83 -9.02 -7.11
N ILE A 55 -1.07 -8.18 -6.10
CA ILE A 55 -0.04 -7.77 -5.13
C ILE A 55 0.49 -9.00 -4.40
N GLY A 56 -0.40 -9.86 -3.92
CA GLY A 56 -0.01 -11.06 -3.19
C GLY A 56 0.79 -12.04 -4.04
N GLU A 57 0.42 -12.20 -5.31
CA GLU A 57 1.19 -13.01 -6.27
C GLU A 57 2.58 -12.40 -6.53
N LYS A 58 2.67 -11.08 -6.66
CA LYS A 58 3.96 -10.37 -6.87
C LYS A 58 4.87 -10.40 -5.65
N LEU A 59 4.28 -10.33 -4.45
CA LEU A 59 5.03 -10.34 -3.19
C LEU A 59 5.23 -11.75 -2.62
N GLY A 60 4.51 -12.75 -3.16
CA GLY A 60 4.44 -14.10 -2.62
C GLY A 60 3.65 -14.20 -1.30
N THR A 61 2.85 -13.18 -0.94
CA THR A 61 2.15 -13.10 0.36
C THR A 61 0.68 -12.77 0.17
N HIS A 62 -0.22 -13.62 0.65
CA HIS A 62 -1.67 -13.42 0.46
C HIS A 62 -2.38 -12.91 1.72
N LYS A 63 -1.70 -12.89 2.87
CA LYS A 63 -2.33 -12.59 4.15
C LYS A 63 -2.14 -11.13 4.54
N ARG A 64 -3.17 -10.54 5.14
CA ARG A 64 -3.16 -9.14 5.60
C ARG A 64 -2.02 -8.86 6.59
N TYR A 65 -1.70 -9.80 7.50
CA TYR A 65 -0.60 -9.58 8.45
C TYR A 65 0.76 -9.54 7.75
N GLU A 66 0.98 -10.37 6.73
CA GLU A 66 2.23 -10.38 5.96
C GLU A 66 2.45 -9.05 5.25
N TRP A 67 1.36 -8.39 4.84
CA TRP A 67 1.43 -7.07 4.21
C TRP A 67 1.84 -6.00 5.21
N VAL A 68 1.35 -6.08 6.45
CA VAL A 68 1.77 -5.17 7.53
C VAL A 68 3.23 -5.40 7.89
N GLU A 69 3.67 -6.66 7.99
CA GLU A 69 5.08 -7.01 8.20
C GLU A 69 5.97 -6.53 7.04
N THR A 70 5.52 -6.73 5.80
CA THR A 70 6.17 -6.23 4.60
C THR A 70 6.32 -4.72 4.66
N ALA A 71 5.25 -3.99 4.98
CA ALA A 71 5.31 -2.53 5.09
C ALA A 71 6.29 -2.05 6.17
N ARG A 72 6.36 -2.76 7.32
CA ARG A 72 7.36 -2.49 8.36
C ARG A 72 8.78 -2.78 7.87
N LYS A 73 9.00 -3.93 7.26
CA LYS A 73 10.30 -4.36 6.73
C LYS A 73 10.85 -3.36 5.71
N TYR A 74 9.96 -2.84 4.88
CA TYR A 74 10.30 -1.86 3.85
C TYR A 74 10.13 -0.42 4.32
N ASN A 75 9.93 -0.16 5.62
CA ASN A 75 9.77 1.18 6.18
C ASN A 75 8.73 2.07 5.45
N VAL A 76 7.72 1.43 4.84
CA VAL A 76 6.65 2.05 4.02
C VAL A 76 5.60 2.71 4.91
N PHE A 77 5.61 2.45 6.22
CA PHE A 77 4.72 3.06 7.20
C PHE A 77 5.33 2.91 8.60
N GLN A 78 5.54 4.01 9.31
CA GLN A 78 5.84 4.03 10.75
C GLN A 78 4.53 4.35 11.49
N PRO A 79 4.11 3.55 12.49
CA PRO A 79 2.93 3.85 13.31
C PRO A 79 3.15 5.07 14.21
#